data_AF-A0A397UDZ9-F1
#
_entry.id   AF-A0A397UDZ9-F1
#
_cell.length_a   1.000
_cell.length_b   1.000
_cell.length_c   1.000
_cell.angle_alpha   90.00
_cell.angle_beta   90.00
_cell.angle_gamma   90.00
#
_symmetry.space_group_name_H-M   'P 1'
#
loop_
_entity.id
_entity.type
_entity.pdbx_description
1 polymer ?
#
loop_
_entity_poly.entity_id
_entity_poly.type
_entity_poly.pdbx_seq_one_letter_code
_entity_poly.pdbx_strand_id
1 'polypeptide(L)'
;MVEWTDAQTRTLIEERRNRNIEYHNHGRNRNIFWNSIANRINQEHNTNFTGYHCKEKFSNLVRSYNVSSHYPLNGLQANLAKCRHAN
;
A
#
# COMPACT_ATOMS: atom_id res chain seq x y z
N MET A 1 -16.28 -6.08 4.17
CA MET A 1 -14.80 -5.97 4.11
C MET A 1 -14.37 -6.67 2.83
N VAL A 2 -13.57 -6.02 1.98
CA VAL A 2 -13.11 -6.61 0.71
C VAL A 2 -11.99 -7.60 1.00
N GLU A 3 -12.04 -8.79 0.41
CA GLU A 3 -10.96 -9.78 0.53
C GLU A 3 -9.80 -9.42 -0.39
N TRP A 4 -8.57 -9.50 0.14
CA TRP A 4 -7.33 -9.21 -0.58
C TRP A 4 -6.47 -10.46 -0.59
N THR A 5 -6.03 -10.87 -1.78
CA THR A 5 -5.05 -11.94 -1.92
C THR A 5 -3.64 -11.44 -1.59
N ASP A 6 -2.71 -12.35 -1.32
CA ASP A 6 -1.29 -12.00 -1.13
C ASP A 6 -0.69 -11.33 -2.37
N ALA A 7 -1.09 -11.77 -3.57
CA ALA A 7 -0.62 -11.18 -4.82
C ALA A 7 -1.08 -9.70 -4.96
N GLN A 8 -2.35 -9.42 -4.74
CA GLN A 8 -2.91 -8.06 -4.76
C GLN A 8 -2.26 -7.18 -3.68
N THR A 9 -2.05 -7.74 -2.48
CA THR A 9 -1.40 -7.06 -1.35
C THR A 9 0.06 -6.73 -1.67
N ARG A 10 0.77 -7.64 -2.34
CA ARG A 10 2.14 -7.42 -2.80
C ARG A 10 2.22 -6.31 -3.83
N THR A 11 1.37 -6.33 -4.87
CA THR A 11 1.32 -5.26 -5.89
C THR A 11 1.04 -3.90 -5.25
N LEU A 12 0.12 -3.82 -4.27
CA LEU A 12 -0.15 -2.58 -3.52
C LEU A 12 1.12 -2.04 -2.80
N ILE A 13 1.86 -2.91 -2.12
CA ILE A 13 3.08 -2.51 -1.39
C ILE A 13 4.19 -2.09 -2.35
N GLU A 14 4.38 -2.83 -3.45
CA GLU A 14 5.39 -2.54 -4.47
C GLU A 14 5.09 -1.21 -5.16
N GLU A 15 3.86 -0.96 -5.62
CA GLU A 15 3.44 0.32 -6.20
C GLU A 15 3.65 1.47 -5.22
N ARG A 16 3.21 1.32 -3.96
CA ARG A 16 3.35 2.36 -2.94
C ARG A 16 4.82 2.66 -2.65
N ARG A 17 5.69 1.65 -2.63
CA ARG A 17 7.14 1.78 -2.41
C ARG A 17 7.82 2.46 -3.60
N ASN A 18 7.56 1.98 -4.83
CA ASN A 18 8.21 2.47 -6.05
C ASN A 18 7.82 3.92 -6.34
N ARG A 19 6.59 4.31 -6.01
CA ARG A 19 6.05 5.65 -6.25
C ARG A 19 6.00 6.48 -4.97
N ASN A 20 6.91 6.21 -4.02
CA ASN A 20 6.91 6.91 -2.73
C ASN A 20 7.16 8.42 -2.88
N ILE A 21 8.11 8.82 -3.72
CA ILE A 21 8.39 10.23 -4.01
C ILE A 21 7.13 10.93 -4.56
N GLU A 22 6.45 10.28 -5.50
CA GLU A 22 5.20 10.78 -6.10
C GLU A 22 4.10 10.97 -5.04
N TYR A 23 3.98 10.04 -4.10
CA TYR A 23 3.02 10.14 -2.99
C TYR A 23 3.26 11.39 -2.12
N HIS A 24 4.52 11.69 -1.81
CA HIS A 24 4.87 12.86 -1.01
C HIS A 24 4.67 14.17 -1.79
N ASN A 25 4.89 14.14 -3.11
CA ASN A 25 4.70 15.29 -4.00
C ASN A 25 3.22 15.65 -4.26
N HIS A 26 2.28 14.70 -4.14
CA HIS A 26 0.85 14.92 -4.39
C HIS A 26 0.14 15.83 -3.36
N GLY A 27 0.81 16.26 -2.30
CA GLY A 27 0.27 17.22 -1.33
C GLY A 27 -1.06 16.76 -0.72
N ARG A 28 -2.10 17.60 -0.82
CA ARG A 28 -3.46 17.32 -0.29
C ARG A 28 -4.29 16.37 -1.16
N ASN A 29 -3.97 16.18 -2.44
CA ASN A 29 -4.80 15.38 -3.35
C ASN A 29 -4.26 13.96 -3.59
N ARG A 30 -4.03 13.23 -2.50
CA ARG A 30 -3.53 11.85 -2.56
C ARG A 30 -4.58 10.84 -3.06
N ASN A 31 -5.83 11.27 -3.25
CA ASN A 31 -6.88 10.41 -3.78
C ASN A 31 -6.59 9.99 -5.23
N ILE A 32 -6.03 10.89 -6.05
CA ILE A 32 -5.62 10.58 -7.43
C ILE A 32 -4.54 9.49 -7.41
N PHE A 33 -3.54 9.63 -6.55
CA PHE A 33 -2.50 8.62 -6.36
C PHE A 33 -3.11 7.25 -6.02
N TRP A 34 -3.98 7.17 -5.02
CA TRP A 34 -4.58 5.90 -4.63
C TRP A 34 -5.47 5.30 -5.73
N ASN A 35 -6.20 6.13 -6.48
CA ASN A 35 -6.98 5.67 -7.62
C ASN A 35 -6.09 5.11 -8.73
N SER A 36 -4.93 5.70 -8.97
CA SER A 36 -3.98 5.17 -9.96
C SER A 36 -3.44 3.79 -9.57
N ILE A 37 -3.16 3.56 -8.29
CA ILE A 37 -2.76 2.23 -7.78
C ILE A 37 -3.92 1.25 -7.94
N ALA A 38 -5.14 1.66 -7.59
CA ALA A 38 -6.32 0.82 -7.75
C ALA A 38 -6.50 0.38 -9.21
N ASN A 39 -6.36 1.31 -10.16
CA ASN A 39 -6.41 1.00 -11.60
C ASN A 39 -5.37 -0.05 -11.99
N ARG A 40 -4.12 0.08 -11.50
CA ARG A 40 -3.05 -0.88 -11.79
C ARG A 40 -3.39 -2.28 -11.27
N ILE A 41 -3.86 -2.38 -10.02
CA ILE A 41 -4.24 -3.66 -9.41
C ILE A 41 -5.46 -4.27 -10.13
N ASN A 42 -6.44 -3.44 -10.49
CA ASN A 42 -7.63 -3.89 -11.21
C ASN A 42 -7.27 -4.47 -12.59
N GLN A 43 -6.34 -3.81 -13.31
CA GLN A 43 -5.85 -4.29 -14.60
C GLN A 43 -5.08 -5.61 -14.49
N GLU A 44 -4.26 -5.78 -13.45
CA GLU A 44 -3.39 -6.96 -13.28
C GLU A 44 -4.12 -8.17 -12.70
N HIS A 45 -5.05 -7.94 -11.76
CA HIS A 45 -5.71 -9.00 -10.99
C HIS A 45 -7.19 -9.18 -11.32
N ASN A 46 -7.71 -8.47 -12.33
CA ASN A 46 -9.12 -8.46 -12.72
C ASN A 46 -10.06 -8.19 -11.53
N THR A 47 -9.76 -7.13 -10.78
CA THR A 47 -10.50 -6.71 -9.59
C THR A 47 -11.23 -5.38 -9.80
N ASN A 48 -12.04 -4.96 -8.83
CA ASN A 48 -12.78 -3.69 -8.86
C ASN A 48 -12.51 -2.84 -7.60
N PHE A 49 -11.24 -2.71 -7.23
CA PHE A 49 -10.83 -1.87 -6.11
C PHE A 49 -10.93 -0.39 -6.45
N THR A 50 -11.21 0.41 -5.42
CA THR A 50 -11.16 1.87 -5.49
C THR A 50 -9.90 2.37 -4.78
N GLY A 51 -9.52 3.63 -4.99
CA GLY A 51 -8.43 4.23 -4.23
C GLY A 51 -8.69 4.21 -2.72
N TYR A 52 -9.95 4.27 -2.30
CA TYR A 52 -10.32 4.10 -0.89
C TYR A 52 -9.93 2.72 -0.36
N HIS A 53 -10.25 1.63 -1.08
CA HIS A 53 -9.85 0.27 -0.69
C HIS A 53 -8.33 0.14 -0.55
N CYS A 54 -7.57 0.70 -1.49
CA CYS A 54 -6.10 0.67 -1.47
C CYS A 54 -5.53 1.43 -0.26
N LYS A 55 -6.05 2.64 0.00
CA LYS A 55 -5.64 3.48 1.14
C LYS A 55 -5.95 2.80 2.47
N GLU A 56 -7.15 2.25 2.62
CA GLU A 56 -7.58 1.58 3.84
C GLU A 56 -6.71 0.34 4.11
N LYS A 57 -6.55 -0.53 3.09
CA LYS A 57 -5.70 -1.74 3.20
C LYS A 57 -4.27 -1.38 3.58
N PHE A 58 -3.65 -0.40 2.91
CA PHE A 58 -2.29 0.02 3.21
C PHE A 58 -2.16 0.59 4.63
N SER A 59 -3.12 1.41 5.06
CA SER A 59 -3.13 1.96 6.43
C SER A 59 -3.24 0.86 7.48
N ASN A 60 -4.06 -0.16 7.23
CA ASN A 60 -4.19 -1.32 8.11
C ASN A 60 -2.92 -2.18 8.13
N LEU A 61 -2.23 -2.34 7.01
CA LEU A 61 -0.93 -3.02 6.95
C LEU A 61 0.13 -2.29 7.78
N VAL A 62 0.21 -0.96 7.66
CA VAL A 62 1.14 -0.14 8.47
C VAL A 62 0.81 -0.20 9.96
N ARG A 63 -0.48 -0.16 10.33
CA ARG A 63 -0.91 -0.31 11.73
C ARG A 63 -0.57 -1.69 12.28
N SER A 64 -0.90 -2.75 11.54
CA SER A 64 -0.59 -4.14 11.91
C SER A 64 0.93 -4.33 12.09
N TYR A 65 1.73 -3.74 11.20
CA TYR A 65 3.19 -3.70 11.34
C TYR A 65 3.63 -2.98 12.63
N ASN A 66 3.10 -1.79 12.92
CA ASN A 66 3.49 -1.03 14.12
C ASN A 66 3.07 -1.71 15.42
N VAL A 67 1.98 -2.51 15.41
CA VAL A 67 1.57 -3.33 16.55
C VAL A 67 2.47 -4.57 16.66
N SER A 68 2.89 -5.14 15.52
CA SER A 68 3.76 -6.33 15.45
C SER A 68 5.25 -6.03 15.61
N SER A 69 5.69 -4.76 15.66
CA SER A 69 7.10 -4.37 15.74
C SER A 69 7.77 -4.70 17.09
N HIS A 70 7.15 -5.56 17.89
CA HIS A 70 7.76 -6.24 19.04
C HIS A 70 8.43 -7.58 18.65
N TYR A 71 8.31 -8.02 17.39
CA TYR A 71 8.88 -9.27 16.86
C TYR A 71 9.71 -9.06 15.57
N PRO A 72 10.69 -9.94 15.26
CA PRO A 72 11.60 -9.79 14.13
C PRO A 72 10.89 -9.84 12.77
N LEU A 73 11.39 -9.04 11.83
CA LEU A 73 10.73 -8.64 10.59
C LEU A 73 10.75 -9.72 9.49
N ASN A 74 9.59 -10.00 8.89
CA ASN A 74 9.48 -10.82 7.65
C ASN A 74 9.70 -9.97 6.37
N GLY A 75 9.94 -10.61 5.22
CA GLY A 75 10.27 -9.92 3.96
C GLY A 75 9.24 -8.88 3.45
N LEU A 76 7.95 -9.07 3.72
CA LEU A 76 6.91 -8.07 3.45
C LEU A 76 7.00 -6.85 4.40
N GLN A 77 7.42 -7.09 5.64
CA GLN A 77 7.52 -6.09 6.70
C GLN A 77 8.74 -5.17 6.50
N ALA A 78 9.86 -5.69 5.98
CA ALA A 78 11.01 -4.87 5.59
C ALA A 78 10.68 -3.84 4.48
N ASN A 79 9.71 -4.14 3.62
CA ASN A 79 9.27 -3.23 2.56
C ASN A 79 8.36 -2.10 3.09
N LEU A 80 7.53 -2.39 4.10
CA LEU A 80 6.72 -1.38 4.81
C LEU A 80 7.60 -0.42 5.63
N ALA A 81 8.66 -0.92 6.28
CA ALA A 81 9.60 -0.11 7.06
C ALA A 81 10.32 0.97 6.22
N LYS A 82 10.68 0.65 4.97
CA LYS A 82 11.32 1.59 4.02
C LYS A 82 10.39 2.71 3.57
N CYS A 83 9.08 2.46 3.50
CA CYS A 83 8.08 3.51 3.26
C CYS A 83 7.95 4.49 4.44
N ARG A 84 8.42 4.12 5.64
CA ARG A 84 8.39 4.95 6.85
C ARG A 84 9.66 5.80 7.05
N HIS A 85 10.84 5.34 6.64
CA HIS A 85 12.11 6.06 6.87
C HIS A 85 12.39 7.19 5.85
N ALA A 86 11.51 7.36 4.86
CA ALA A 86 11.51 8.53 3.97
C ALA A 86 10.68 9.70 4.54
N ASN A 87 10.49 9.73 5.87
CA ASN A 87 9.63 10.67 6.61
C ASN A 87 10.46 11.49 7.60
#